data_AF-A0A1V4K7D9-F1
#
_entry.id   AF-A0A1V4K7D9-F1
#
_cell.length_a   1.000
_cell.length_b   1.000
_cell.length_c   1.000
_cell.angle_alpha   90.00
_cell.angle_beta   90.00
_cell.angle_gamma   90.00
#
_symmetry.space_group_name_H-M   'P 1'
#
loop_
_entity.id
_entity.type
_entity.pdbx_description
1 polymer ?
#
loop_
_entity_poly.entity_id
_entity_poly.type
_entity_poly.pdbx_seq_one_letter_code
_entity_poly.pdbx_strand_id
1 'polypeptide(L)'
;MAASLLFPSHAVQPGLLVRAARDRGFTHRGEMFSAADMAALARDVFPCHPELLEGGLEGPNLPRVLQHLISGLPLLVPYDEDSNHEPCQRRGHKAHWAVLTGVLLGVRTATLSPAYRPDPEIPNLFHPPPCGGGELAPGGPGLRWGGPGGAVERVLVLAQQGKSPRVQLWALGGLHGSNAQLSELSPRRRRDGHRYVLPAGGLAQGLGGRAVLLRPRDGSPGTPPE
;
A
#
# COMPACT_ATOMS: atom_id res chain seq x y z
N MET A 1 -6.71 1.51 9.88
CA MET A 1 -6.72 2.04 8.50
C MET A 1 -6.99 0.91 7.51
N ALA A 2 -6.00 0.09 7.13
CA ALA A 2 -6.23 -0.95 6.10
C ALA A 2 -7.35 -1.95 6.45
N ALA A 3 -7.42 -2.41 7.71
CA ALA A 3 -8.50 -3.30 8.15
C ALA A 3 -9.90 -2.67 8.03
N SER A 4 -10.04 -1.36 8.23
CA SER A 4 -11.32 -0.66 8.11
C SER A 4 -11.82 -0.60 6.66
N LEU A 5 -10.92 -0.76 5.68
CA LEU A 5 -11.28 -0.85 4.26
C LEU A 5 -11.77 -2.25 3.90
N LEU A 6 -11.17 -3.29 4.50
CA LEU A 6 -11.60 -4.68 4.27
C LEU A 6 -12.83 -5.05 5.12
N PHE A 7 -12.94 -4.51 6.33
CA PHE A 7 -13.93 -4.87 7.33
C PHE A 7 -14.51 -3.61 7.99
N PRO A 8 -15.39 -2.85 7.30
CA PRO A 8 -15.93 -1.58 7.79
C PRO A 8 -16.68 -1.70 9.13
N SER A 9 -17.31 -2.86 9.35
CA SER A 9 -18.04 -3.20 10.58
C SER A 9 -17.15 -3.74 11.71
N HIS A 10 -15.85 -3.96 11.45
CA HIS A 10 -14.93 -4.57 12.42
C HIS A 10 -13.93 -3.54 12.96
N ALA A 11 -14.35 -2.79 13.96
CA ALA A 11 -13.51 -1.81 14.64
C ALA A 11 -12.58 -2.50 15.65
N VAL A 12 -11.31 -2.72 15.26
CA VAL A 12 -10.28 -3.20 16.19
C VAL A 12 -9.58 -2.02 16.86
N GLN A 13 -9.59 -2.02 18.20
CA GLN A 13 -8.91 -1.01 19.00
C GLN A 13 -7.38 -1.08 18.79
N PRO A 14 -6.68 0.03 18.53
CA PRO A 14 -5.23 0.03 18.31
C PRO A 14 -4.42 -0.63 19.45
N GLY A 15 -4.88 -0.53 20.70
CA GLY A 15 -4.24 -1.17 21.85
C GLY A 15 -4.19 -2.70 21.76
N LEU A 16 -5.21 -3.33 21.16
CA LEU A 16 -5.24 -4.79 20.95
C LEU A 16 -4.20 -5.24 19.92
N LEU A 17 -4.02 -4.46 18.84
CA LEU A 17 -3.01 -4.73 17.83
C LEU A 17 -1.59 -4.65 18.42
N VAL A 18 -1.31 -3.62 19.20
CA VAL A 18 0.00 -3.45 19.85
C VAL A 18 0.25 -4.57 20.87
N ARG A 19 -0.78 -5.00 21.62
CA ARG A 19 -0.66 -6.12 22.55
C ARG A 19 -0.35 -7.43 21.80
N ALA A 20 -1.11 -7.77 20.77
CA ALA A 20 -0.86 -8.97 19.97
C ALA A 20 0.56 -8.97 19.34
N ALA A 21 1.01 -7.82 18.85
CA ALA A 21 2.36 -7.67 18.30
C ALA A 21 3.46 -7.86 19.37
N ARG A 22 3.23 -7.38 20.60
CA ARG A 22 4.14 -7.60 21.74
C ARG A 22 4.20 -9.06 22.17
N ASP A 23 3.05 -9.73 22.23
CA ASP A 23 2.95 -11.14 22.62
C ASP A 23 3.69 -12.05 21.62
N ARG A 24 3.75 -11.66 20.34
CA ARG A 24 4.57 -12.31 19.30
C ARG A 24 6.03 -11.86 19.27
N GLY A 25 6.42 -10.87 20.08
CA GLY A 25 7.76 -10.33 20.10
C GLY A 25 8.13 -9.46 18.89
N PHE A 26 7.16 -9.02 18.09
CA PHE A 26 7.39 -8.20 16.90
C PHE A 26 7.70 -6.73 17.22
N THR A 27 7.35 -6.28 18.42
CA THR A 27 7.50 -4.88 18.82
C THR A 27 7.65 -4.74 20.32
N HIS A 28 8.32 -3.66 20.76
CA HIS A 28 8.28 -3.26 22.17
C HIS A 28 7.24 -2.16 22.42
N ARG A 29 6.99 -1.25 21.47
CA ARG A 29 6.14 -0.06 21.69
C ARG A 29 5.15 0.24 20.56
N GLY A 30 4.99 -0.68 19.62
CA GLY A 30 4.10 -0.55 18.46
C GLY A 30 4.83 -0.21 17.16
N GLU A 31 6.14 -0.01 17.18
CA GLU A 31 6.95 0.05 15.96
C GLU A 31 6.98 -1.29 15.23
N MET A 32 7.06 -1.26 13.90
CA MET A 32 7.14 -2.47 13.08
C MET A 32 8.23 -2.31 12.02
N PHE A 33 9.32 -3.07 12.16
CA PHE A 33 10.49 -3.03 11.26
C PHE A 33 10.63 -4.26 10.37
N SER A 34 9.59 -5.10 10.30
CA SER A 34 9.55 -6.29 9.47
C SER A 34 8.20 -6.37 8.74
N ALA A 35 8.23 -6.39 7.41
CA ALA A 35 7.03 -6.58 6.61
C ALA A 35 6.46 -8.01 6.75
N ALA A 36 7.32 -8.99 7.03
CA ALA A 36 6.90 -10.35 7.35
C ALA A 36 6.13 -10.41 8.68
N ASP A 37 6.59 -9.68 9.70
CA ASP A 37 5.93 -9.61 11.00
C ASP A 37 4.60 -8.84 10.89
N MET A 38 4.56 -7.77 10.09
CA MET A 38 3.33 -7.06 9.77
C MET A 38 2.31 -7.99 9.08
N ALA A 39 2.75 -8.78 8.11
CA ALA A 39 1.90 -9.76 7.44
C ALA A 39 1.43 -10.85 8.42
N ALA A 40 2.28 -11.37 9.29
CA ALA A 40 1.91 -12.34 10.32
C ALA A 40 0.86 -11.77 11.28
N LEU A 41 1.09 -10.55 11.80
CA LEU A 41 0.14 -9.86 12.67
C LEU A 41 -1.22 -9.65 11.98
N ALA A 42 -1.23 -9.23 10.72
CA ALA A 42 -2.48 -9.07 9.97
C ALA A 42 -3.24 -10.39 9.84
N ARG A 43 -2.53 -11.50 9.58
CA ARG A 43 -3.11 -12.85 9.48
C ARG A 43 -3.72 -13.34 10.78
N ASP A 44 -3.10 -12.98 11.90
CA ASP A 44 -3.51 -13.41 13.23
C ASP A 44 -4.73 -12.63 13.75
N VAL A 45 -4.80 -11.33 13.43
CA VAL A 45 -5.82 -10.43 14.01
C VAL A 45 -7.03 -10.22 13.10
N PHE A 46 -6.87 -10.36 11.79
CA PHE A 46 -7.94 -10.09 10.83
C PHE A 46 -8.26 -11.31 9.97
N PRO A 47 -9.51 -11.45 9.50
CA PRO A 47 -9.90 -12.47 8.54
C PRO A 47 -9.41 -12.11 7.13
N CYS A 48 -8.10 -11.92 6.96
CA CYS A 48 -7.45 -11.64 5.70
C CYS A 48 -6.33 -12.66 5.37
N HIS A 49 -5.98 -12.71 4.09
CA HIS A 49 -4.78 -13.34 3.54
C HIS A 49 -3.77 -12.25 3.19
N PRO A 50 -2.79 -11.99 4.07
CA PRO A 50 -1.68 -11.12 3.76
C PRO A 50 -0.65 -11.87 2.92
N GLU A 51 -0.19 -11.22 1.86
CA GLU A 51 0.84 -11.70 0.97
C GLU A 51 2.03 -10.73 1.01
N LEU A 52 3.22 -11.26 1.29
CA LEU A 52 4.46 -10.49 1.28
C LEU A 52 4.96 -10.36 -0.16
N LEU A 53 5.14 -9.11 -0.60
CA LEU A 53 5.78 -8.76 -1.86
C LEU A 53 7.24 -8.42 -1.61
N GLU A 54 8.15 -8.97 -2.41
CA GLU A 54 9.58 -8.65 -2.40
C GLU A 54 10.02 -8.12 -3.77
N GLY A 55 11.04 -7.26 -3.80
CA GLY A 55 11.55 -6.65 -5.05
C GLY A 55 10.90 -5.30 -5.40
N GLY A 56 10.18 -4.68 -4.46
CA GLY A 56 9.58 -3.36 -4.62
C GLY A 56 8.22 -3.38 -5.32
N LEU A 57 7.73 -2.18 -5.67
CA LEU A 57 6.39 -1.96 -6.24
C LEU A 57 6.38 -1.88 -7.78
N GLU A 58 7.56 -1.71 -8.40
CA GLU A 58 7.71 -1.59 -9.85
C GLU A 58 8.28 -2.87 -10.48
N GLY A 59 8.75 -2.79 -11.73
CA GLY A 59 9.34 -3.90 -12.46
C GLY A 59 8.35 -5.09 -12.60
N PRO A 60 8.76 -6.32 -12.25
CA PRO A 60 7.91 -7.51 -12.40
C PRO A 60 6.68 -7.48 -11.48
N ASN A 61 6.72 -6.71 -10.39
CA ASN A 61 5.61 -6.63 -9.44
C ASN A 61 4.53 -5.62 -9.85
N LEU A 62 4.84 -4.71 -10.79
CA LEU A 62 3.97 -3.61 -11.15
C LEU A 62 2.57 -4.06 -11.60
N PRO A 63 2.40 -5.05 -12.50
CA PRO A 63 1.08 -5.51 -12.90
C PRO A 63 0.27 -6.05 -11.71
N ARG A 64 0.92 -6.77 -10.80
CA ARG A 64 0.30 -7.35 -9.61
C ARG A 64 -0.16 -6.27 -8.62
N VAL A 65 0.69 -5.27 -8.37
CA VAL A 65 0.38 -4.12 -7.50
C VAL A 65 -0.81 -3.34 -8.05
N LEU A 66 -0.81 -3.04 -9.34
CA LEU A 66 -1.90 -2.32 -9.99
C LEU A 66 -3.19 -3.11 -9.96
N GLN A 67 -3.17 -4.38 -10.34
CA GLN A 67 -4.36 -5.24 -10.30
C GLN A 67 -4.96 -5.27 -8.90
N HIS A 68 -4.12 -5.38 -7.87
CA HIS A 68 -4.55 -5.38 -6.46
C HIS A 68 -5.26 -4.08 -6.08
N LEU A 69 -4.64 -2.92 -6.38
CA LEU A 69 -5.22 -1.61 -6.05
C LEU A 69 -6.46 -1.28 -6.89
N ILE A 70 -6.46 -1.64 -8.17
CA ILE A 70 -7.61 -1.47 -9.06
C ILE A 70 -8.80 -2.26 -8.49
N SER A 71 -8.57 -3.48 -7.98
CA SER A 71 -9.57 -4.32 -7.31
C SER A 71 -10.10 -3.76 -5.98
N GLY A 72 -9.70 -2.54 -5.59
CA GLY A 72 -10.12 -1.90 -4.35
C GLY A 72 -9.49 -2.50 -3.10
N LEU A 73 -8.45 -3.33 -3.25
CA LEU A 73 -7.82 -4.01 -2.13
C LEU A 73 -6.66 -3.18 -1.55
N PRO A 74 -6.53 -3.08 -0.23
CA PRO A 74 -5.49 -2.28 0.39
C PRO A 74 -4.12 -2.96 0.32
N LEU A 75 -3.08 -2.14 0.17
CA LEU A 75 -1.68 -2.54 0.19
C LEU A 75 -0.94 -1.75 1.27
N LEU A 76 -0.18 -2.44 2.12
CA LEU A 76 0.69 -1.82 3.12
C LEU A 76 2.10 -1.67 2.56
N VAL A 77 2.67 -0.49 2.68
CA VAL A 77 4.04 -0.22 2.21
C VAL A 77 4.81 0.58 3.26
N PRO A 78 5.98 0.11 3.69
CA PRO A 78 6.92 0.93 4.42
C PRO A 78 7.62 1.88 3.45
N TYR A 79 7.78 3.14 3.84
CA TYR A 79 8.46 4.17 3.06
C TYR A 79 9.19 5.13 3.99
N ASP A 80 10.05 5.98 3.44
CA ASP A 80 10.76 7.00 4.21
C ASP A 80 10.01 8.32 4.12
N GLU A 81 9.58 8.82 5.28
CA GLU A 81 8.62 9.92 5.37
C GLU A 81 9.33 11.28 5.48
N ASP A 82 8.92 12.28 4.68
CA ASP A 82 9.33 13.66 4.90
C ASP A 82 8.36 14.46 5.80
N SER A 83 8.68 15.73 6.11
CA SER A 83 7.85 16.57 6.97
C SER A 83 6.44 16.85 6.44
N ASN A 84 6.22 16.75 5.13
CA ASN A 84 4.90 16.84 4.50
C ASN A 84 4.19 15.46 4.41
N HIS A 85 4.81 14.41 4.98
CA HIS A 85 4.42 13.00 4.91
C HIS A 85 4.58 12.33 3.55
N GLU A 86 5.11 13.03 2.54
CA GLU A 86 5.39 12.44 1.24
C GLU A 86 6.62 11.52 1.28
N PRO A 87 6.77 10.63 0.29
CA PRO A 87 7.95 9.80 0.18
C PRO A 87 9.22 10.61 -0.10
N CYS A 88 10.27 10.32 0.66
CA CYS A 88 11.62 10.84 0.46
C CYS A 88 12.64 9.69 0.46
N GLN A 89 13.93 10.00 0.35
CA GLN A 89 15.00 9.00 0.36
C GLN A 89 16.10 9.43 1.35
N ARG A 90 15.95 9.03 2.62
CA ARG A 90 16.84 9.37 3.75
C ARG A 90 17.30 8.11 4.51
N ARG A 91 17.56 7.04 3.77
CA ARG A 91 18.04 5.71 4.21
C ARG A 91 17.10 4.94 5.16
N GLY A 92 15.86 5.41 5.33
CA GLY A 92 14.91 4.85 6.29
C GLY A 92 14.99 5.49 7.68
N HIS A 93 15.68 6.62 7.82
CA HIS A 93 15.78 7.33 9.10
C HIS A 93 14.44 7.82 9.61
N LYS A 94 13.46 8.00 8.73
CA LYS A 94 12.06 8.26 9.06
C LYS A 94 11.16 7.19 8.44
N ALA A 95 11.60 5.92 8.44
CA ALA A 95 10.78 4.80 8.01
C ALA A 95 9.42 4.82 8.72
N HIS A 96 8.36 4.76 7.92
CA HIS A 96 6.97 4.81 8.34
C HIS A 96 6.11 3.92 7.44
N TRP A 97 4.91 3.60 7.89
CA TRP A 97 3.97 2.76 7.14
C TRP A 97 2.86 3.61 6.51
N ALA A 98 2.60 3.35 5.24
CA ALA A 98 1.43 3.85 4.52
C ALA A 98 0.51 2.71 4.10
N VAL A 99 -0.76 3.05 3.92
CA VAL A 99 -1.77 2.22 3.26
C VAL A 99 -2.07 2.84 1.91
N LEU A 100 -1.94 2.06 0.85
CA LEU A 100 -2.42 2.41 -0.47
C LEU A 100 -3.82 1.85 -0.66
N THR A 101 -4.72 2.66 -1.21
CA THR A 101 -6.15 2.34 -1.30
C THR A 101 -6.70 2.39 -2.71
N GLY A 102 -5.93 2.93 -3.65
CA GLY A 102 -6.34 3.07 -5.04
C GLY A 102 -5.25 3.70 -5.89
N VAL A 103 -5.58 3.93 -7.15
CA VAL A 103 -4.64 4.38 -8.19
C VAL A 103 -5.32 5.35 -9.14
N LEU A 104 -4.59 6.38 -9.57
CA LEU A 104 -4.93 7.22 -10.72
C LEU A 104 -3.91 6.96 -11.83
N LEU A 105 -4.42 6.69 -13.02
CA LEU A 105 -3.62 6.42 -14.21
C LEU A 105 -3.65 7.63 -15.13
N GLY A 106 -2.48 8.25 -15.34
CA GLY A 106 -2.32 9.28 -16.36
C GLY A 106 -2.25 8.62 -17.73
N VAL A 107 -3.27 8.84 -18.55
CA VAL A 107 -3.41 8.25 -19.89
C VAL A 107 -3.63 9.33 -20.93
N ARG A 108 -3.15 9.11 -22.15
CA ARG A 108 -3.50 10.01 -23.27
C ARG A 108 -4.97 9.82 -23.62
N THR A 109 -5.77 10.89 -23.57
CA THR A 109 -7.22 10.83 -23.83
C THR A 109 -7.57 10.17 -25.16
N ALA A 110 -6.75 10.38 -26.22
CA ALA A 110 -6.94 9.75 -27.52
C ALA A 110 -6.84 8.21 -27.52
N THR A 111 -6.30 7.62 -26.44
CA THR A 111 -6.16 6.18 -26.24
C THR A 111 -7.21 5.61 -25.28
N LEU A 112 -8.04 6.45 -24.67
CA LEU A 112 -9.03 6.04 -23.69
C LEU A 112 -10.24 5.41 -24.39
N SER A 113 -10.67 4.25 -23.91
CA SER A 113 -11.88 3.60 -24.42
C SER A 113 -13.13 4.46 -24.16
N PRO A 114 -14.09 4.53 -25.10
CA PRO A 114 -15.38 5.21 -24.89
C PRO A 114 -16.19 4.67 -23.70
N ALA A 115 -15.85 3.50 -23.15
CA ALA A 115 -16.50 2.93 -21.99
C ALA A 115 -16.21 3.68 -20.68
N TYR A 116 -15.14 4.49 -20.64
CA TYR A 116 -14.82 5.33 -19.49
C TYR A 116 -15.73 6.57 -19.47
N ARG A 117 -16.31 6.84 -18.29
CA ARG A 117 -17.24 7.97 -18.12
C ARG A 117 -16.50 9.17 -17.52
N PRO A 118 -16.62 10.38 -18.10
CA PRO A 118 -16.03 11.56 -17.49
C PRO A 118 -16.66 11.84 -16.12
N ASP A 119 -15.85 12.33 -15.19
CA ASP A 119 -16.33 12.85 -13.92
C ASP A 119 -17.14 14.15 -14.14
N PRO A 120 -18.27 14.34 -13.46
CA PRO A 120 -19.12 15.52 -13.66
C PRO A 120 -18.51 16.82 -13.12
N GLU A 121 -17.59 16.74 -12.15
CA GLU A 121 -17.04 17.90 -11.44
C GLU A 121 -15.57 18.15 -11.76
N ILE A 122 -14.80 17.09 -12.03
CA ILE A 122 -13.35 17.16 -12.23
C ILE A 122 -13.00 16.97 -13.71
N PRO A 123 -12.59 18.04 -14.42
CA PRO A 123 -12.18 17.94 -15.82
C PRO A 123 -11.02 16.96 -16.00
N ASN A 124 -11.08 16.16 -17.08
CA ASN A 124 -10.08 15.15 -17.44
C ASN A 124 -9.93 13.99 -16.43
N LEU A 125 -10.83 13.87 -15.45
CA LEU A 125 -10.96 12.64 -14.66
C LEU A 125 -12.00 11.73 -15.33
N PHE A 126 -11.67 10.45 -15.42
CA PHE A 126 -12.53 9.45 -16.04
C PHE A 126 -12.64 8.22 -15.14
N HIS A 127 -13.86 7.72 -14.99
CA HIS A 127 -14.19 6.54 -14.21
C HIS A 127 -14.28 5.31 -15.10
N PRO A 128 -13.75 4.15 -14.66
CA PRO A 128 -13.93 2.90 -15.38
C PRO A 128 -15.42 2.52 -15.42
N PRO A 129 -15.86 1.74 -16.42
CA PRO A 129 -17.22 1.22 -16.44
C PRO A 129 -17.49 0.36 -15.19
N PRO A 130 -18.72 0.39 -14.63
CA PRO A 130 -19.07 -0.42 -13.47
C PRO A 130 -18.88 -1.91 -13.84
N CYS A 131 -17.95 -2.56 -13.16
CA CYS A 131 -17.69 -3.99 -13.35
C CYS A 131 -18.78 -4.77 -12.61
N GLY A 132 -19.61 -5.51 -13.36
CA GLY A 132 -20.53 -6.46 -12.76
C GLY A 132 -19.75 -7.57 -12.07
N GLY A 133 -19.77 -7.61 -10.74
CA GLY A 133 -19.34 -8.74 -9.92
C GLY A 133 -17.97 -9.33 -10.25
N GLY A 134 -16.91 -8.76 -9.66
CA GLY A 134 -15.72 -9.55 -9.34
C GLY A 134 -14.71 -9.79 -10.46
N GLU A 135 -14.45 -8.81 -11.32
CA GLU A 135 -13.16 -8.65 -11.99
C GLU A 135 -13.17 -7.28 -12.66
N LEU A 136 -12.41 -6.32 -12.13
CA LEU A 136 -11.94 -5.25 -12.99
C LEU A 136 -11.05 -5.94 -14.00
N ALA A 137 -11.57 -6.19 -15.20
CA ALA A 137 -10.80 -6.76 -16.29
C ALA A 137 -9.46 -6.01 -16.34
N PRO A 138 -8.34 -6.65 -15.97
CA PRO A 138 -7.03 -6.03 -16.01
C PRO A 138 -6.69 -5.92 -17.50
N GLY A 139 -7.13 -4.84 -18.13
CA GLY A 139 -7.17 -4.72 -19.58
C GLY A 139 -8.52 -5.05 -20.19
N GLY A 140 -9.52 -4.19 -19.96
CA GLY A 140 -10.39 -3.84 -21.09
C GLY A 140 -9.50 -3.51 -22.31
N PRO A 141 -9.88 -3.88 -23.54
CA PRO A 141 -8.99 -3.85 -24.69
C PRO A 141 -8.40 -2.44 -24.88
N GLY A 142 -7.15 -2.21 -24.44
CA GLY A 142 -6.52 -0.89 -24.60
C GLY A 142 -5.40 -0.51 -23.62
N LEU A 143 -5.44 -0.87 -22.33
CA LEU A 143 -4.43 -0.37 -21.37
C LEU A 143 -3.14 -1.21 -21.40
N ARG A 144 -2.32 -1.00 -22.44
CA ARG A 144 -0.95 -1.56 -22.51
C ARG A 144 -0.01 -0.74 -21.63
N TRP A 145 0.75 -1.45 -20.80
CA TRP A 145 1.64 -0.86 -19.81
C TRP A 145 3.09 -0.84 -20.28
N GLY A 146 3.70 0.34 -20.33
CA GLY A 146 5.11 0.50 -20.69
C GLY A 146 5.43 0.15 -22.15
N GLY A 147 6.53 0.72 -22.65
CA GLY A 147 6.99 0.54 -24.03
C GLY A 147 6.45 1.56 -25.04
N PRO A 148 7.04 1.63 -26.25
CA PRO A 148 6.55 2.50 -27.31
C PRO A 148 5.09 2.13 -27.64
N GLY A 149 4.16 3.06 -27.43
CA GLY A 149 2.72 2.84 -27.66
C GLY A 149 1.92 2.41 -26.43
N GLY A 150 2.51 2.39 -25.22
CA GLY A 150 1.75 2.24 -23.98
C GLY A 150 0.75 3.39 -23.78
N ALA A 151 -0.44 3.07 -23.26
CA ALA A 151 -1.50 4.05 -23.04
C ALA A 151 -1.30 4.85 -21.73
N VAL A 152 -0.61 4.25 -20.74
CA VAL A 152 -0.36 4.84 -19.43
C VAL A 152 1.01 5.51 -19.39
N GLU A 153 1.01 6.81 -19.10
CA GLU A 153 2.19 7.65 -18.97
C GLU A 153 2.64 7.84 -17.53
N ARG A 154 1.68 7.86 -16.58
CA ARG A 154 1.96 8.03 -15.15
C ARG A 154 1.08 7.18 -14.26
N VAL A 155 1.63 6.84 -13.10
CA VAL A 155 0.91 6.18 -12.02
C VAL A 155 0.98 7.03 -10.77
N LEU A 156 -0.18 7.37 -10.25
CA LEU A 156 -0.31 7.93 -8.92
C LEU A 156 -1.05 6.94 -8.04
N VAL A 157 -0.67 6.85 -6.78
CA VAL A 157 -1.37 6.04 -5.78
C VAL A 157 -2.01 6.93 -4.74
N LEU A 158 -3.22 6.55 -4.30
CA LEU A 158 -3.86 7.16 -3.15
C LEU A 158 -3.28 6.53 -1.89
N ALA A 159 -2.69 7.35 -1.03
CA ALA A 159 -1.98 6.91 0.15
C ALA A 159 -2.48 7.60 1.42
N GLN A 160 -2.50 6.85 2.52
CA GLN A 160 -2.79 7.34 3.86
C GLN A 160 -1.76 6.81 4.85
N GLN A 161 -1.51 7.55 5.93
CA GLN A 161 -0.53 7.18 6.95
C GLN A 161 -0.99 7.63 8.35
N GLY A 162 -0.46 7.00 9.41
CA GLY A 162 -1.05 7.11 10.76
C GLY A 162 -0.88 8.45 11.52
N LYS A 163 -0.16 9.43 10.97
CA LYS A 163 0.13 10.75 11.58
C LYS A 163 -0.74 11.87 11.01
N SER A 164 -1.52 11.61 9.96
CA SER A 164 -2.43 12.59 9.36
C SER A 164 -3.68 11.91 8.81
N PRO A 165 -4.87 12.50 8.96
CA PRO A 165 -6.09 11.96 8.37
C PRO A 165 -6.16 12.19 6.84
N ARG A 166 -5.26 13.02 6.29
CA ARG A 166 -5.30 13.42 4.88
C ARG A 166 -4.86 12.29 3.95
N VAL A 167 -5.68 12.01 2.96
CA VAL A 167 -5.29 11.21 1.78
C VAL A 167 -4.35 12.07 0.92
N GLN A 168 -3.28 11.45 0.43
CA GLN A 168 -2.32 12.09 -0.48
C GLN A 168 -2.21 11.29 -1.78
N LEU A 169 -1.81 11.98 -2.85
CA LEU A 169 -1.47 11.38 -4.12
C LEU A 169 0.04 11.37 -4.27
N TRP A 170 0.63 10.19 -4.46
CA TRP A 170 2.07 10.04 -4.66
C TRP A 170 2.36 9.38 -5.99
N ALA A 171 3.43 9.82 -6.66
CA ALA A 171 3.96 9.11 -7.82
C ALA A 171 4.47 7.72 -7.38
N LEU A 172 4.03 6.67 -8.07
CA LEU A 172 4.41 5.29 -7.71
C LEU A 172 5.93 5.10 -7.72
N GLY A 173 6.64 5.65 -8.72
CA GLY A 173 8.10 5.56 -8.79
C GLY A 173 8.82 6.26 -7.63
N GLY A 174 8.29 7.40 -7.16
CA GLY A 174 8.83 8.09 -5.98
C GLY A 174 8.66 7.25 -4.71
N LEU A 175 7.48 6.65 -4.54
CA LEU A 175 7.20 5.71 -3.45
C LEU A 175 8.05 4.44 -3.54
N HIS A 176 8.21 3.87 -4.74
CA HIS A 176 9.04 2.70 -4.99
C HIS A 176 10.49 2.97 -4.59
N GLY A 177 11.07 4.09 -5.02
CA GLY A 177 12.43 4.48 -4.63
C GLY A 177 12.57 4.69 -3.12
N SER A 178 11.57 5.33 -2.49
CA SER A 178 11.53 5.52 -1.04
C SER A 178 11.47 4.21 -0.24
N ASN A 179 10.71 3.23 -0.72
CA ASN A 179 10.59 1.88 -0.16
C ASN A 179 11.88 1.05 -0.39
N ALA A 180 12.45 1.09 -1.59
CA ALA A 180 13.61 0.29 -1.96
C ALA A 180 14.87 0.66 -1.15
N GLN A 181 15.02 1.93 -0.79
CA GLN A 181 16.22 2.43 -0.11
C GLN A 181 16.20 2.29 1.43
N LEU A 182 15.10 1.80 2.03
CA LEU A 182 14.98 1.60 3.47
C LEU A 182 16.03 0.60 3.96
N SER A 183 17.05 1.08 4.68
CA SER A 183 18.23 0.27 4.98
C SER A 183 18.75 0.47 6.41
N GLU A 184 18.55 1.65 6.98
CA GLU A 184 19.17 2.04 8.25
C GLU A 184 18.14 2.44 9.32
N LEU A 185 18.32 1.90 10.53
CA LEU A 185 17.68 2.48 11.70
C LEU A 185 18.25 3.87 11.97
N SER A 186 17.37 4.85 12.21
CA SER A 186 17.78 6.24 12.40
C SER A 186 18.83 6.40 13.53
N PRO A 187 19.84 7.26 13.35
CA PRO A 187 20.83 7.51 14.40
C PRO A 187 20.22 8.05 15.70
N ARG A 188 19.08 8.74 15.61
CA ARG A 188 18.32 9.20 16.78
C ARG A 188 17.75 8.01 17.56
N ARG A 189 17.14 7.05 16.86
CA ARG A 189 16.62 5.81 17.48
C ARG A 189 17.74 4.96 18.08
N ARG A 190 18.92 4.93 17.49
CA ARG A 190 20.07 4.22 18.08
C ARG A 190 20.55 4.81 19.41
N ARG A 191 20.27 6.09 19.68
CA ARG A 191 20.76 6.82 20.86
C ARG A 191 19.68 7.19 21.87
N ASP A 192 18.43 6.77 21.64
CA ASP A 192 17.31 7.14 22.51
C ASP A 192 17.16 6.23 23.74
N GLY A 193 18.06 5.26 23.93
CA GLY A 193 18.04 4.32 25.06
C GLY A 193 16.95 3.26 24.98
N HIS A 194 16.16 3.24 23.91
CA HIS A 194 15.08 2.28 23.75
C HIS A 194 15.52 1.03 22.98
N ARG A 195 14.87 -0.08 23.31
CA ARG A 195 15.02 -1.34 22.57
C ARG A 195 14.10 -1.35 21.37
N TYR A 196 14.59 -1.91 20.27
CA TYR A 196 13.87 -2.06 19.02
C TYR A 196 14.01 -3.49 18.53
N VAL A 197 12.91 -4.06 18.04
CA VAL A 197 12.91 -5.37 17.40
C VAL A 197 13.29 -5.18 15.93
N LEU A 198 14.47 -5.66 15.55
CA LEU A 198 14.95 -5.62 14.18
C LEU A 198 15.11 -7.04 13.62
N PRO A 199 14.75 -7.29 12.36
CA PRO A 199 15.12 -8.53 11.69
C PRO A 199 16.65 -8.67 11.59
N ALA A 200 17.15 -9.90 11.42
CA ALA A 200 18.58 -10.21 11.44
C ALA A 200 19.40 -9.37 10.43
N GLY A 201 18.90 -9.16 9.22
CA GLY A 201 19.51 -8.29 8.21
C GLY A 201 19.13 -6.81 8.30
N GLY A 202 18.63 -6.34 9.45
CA GLY A 202 18.25 -4.95 9.69
C GLY A 202 17.07 -4.48 8.83
N LEU A 203 16.94 -3.16 8.64
CA LEU A 203 15.81 -2.59 7.88
C LEU A 203 15.88 -2.91 6.38
N ALA A 204 17.08 -3.07 5.83
CA ALA A 204 17.27 -3.46 4.43
C ALA A 204 16.57 -4.77 4.13
N GLN A 205 16.80 -5.78 4.98
CA GLN A 205 16.05 -7.03 4.86
C GLN A 205 14.62 -6.82 5.32
N GLY A 206 14.35 -6.20 6.48
CA GLY A 206 13.02 -6.11 7.07
C GLY A 206 11.95 -5.39 6.25
N LEU A 207 12.30 -4.26 5.64
CA LEU A 207 11.38 -3.31 5.00
C LEU A 207 11.77 -2.95 3.56
N GLY A 208 13.07 -2.91 3.26
CA GLY A 208 13.60 -2.48 1.96
C GLY A 208 13.02 -3.29 0.80
N GLY A 209 12.34 -2.61 -0.12
CA GLY A 209 11.75 -3.29 -1.29
C GLY A 209 10.64 -4.29 -0.93
N ARG A 210 10.04 -4.17 0.26
CA ARG A 210 8.96 -5.07 0.72
C ARG A 210 7.65 -4.33 0.85
N ALA A 211 6.56 -5.03 0.59
CA ALA A 211 5.20 -4.54 0.80
C ALA A 211 4.28 -5.71 1.19
N VAL A 212 3.07 -5.42 1.69
CA VAL A 212 2.09 -6.45 2.06
C VAL A 212 0.77 -6.19 1.35
N LEU A 213 0.37 -7.11 0.48
CA LEU A 213 -0.94 -7.10 -0.17
C LEU A 213 -1.94 -7.77 0.78
N LEU A 214 -3.09 -7.14 1.02
CA LEU A 214 -4.12 -7.69 1.91
C LEU A 214 -5.36 -8.07 1.11
N ARG A 215 -5.80 -9.33 1.23
CA ARG A 215 -7.07 -9.82 0.66
C ARG A 215 -8.00 -10.31 1.76
N PRO A 216 -9.33 -10.15 1.68
CA PRO A 216 -10.25 -10.90 2.54
C PRO A 216 -10.00 -12.41 2.44
N ARG A 217 -10.30 -13.19 3.49
CA ARG A 217 -10.48 -14.64 3.31
C ARG A 217 -11.83 -14.88 2.64
N ASP A 218 -11.86 -15.75 1.63
CA ASP A 218 -13.11 -16.10 0.94
C ASP A 218 -14.18 -16.51 1.96
N GLY A 219 -15.32 -15.81 1.99
CA GLY A 219 -16.43 -16.07 2.91
C GLY A 219 -16.93 -14.88 3.74
N SER A 220 -16.32 -13.70 3.67
CA SER A 220 -16.92 -12.47 4.20
C SER A 220 -17.24 -11.51 3.06
N PRO A 221 -18.42 -11.61 2.41
CA PRO A 221 -18.89 -10.53 1.57
C PRO A 221 -18.99 -9.29 2.47
N GLY A 222 -18.27 -8.23 2.09
CA GLY A 222 -18.76 -6.89 2.35
C GLY A 222 -20.02 -6.72 1.52
N THR A 223 -21.12 -7.34 1.95
CA THR A 223 -22.44 -7.09 1.41
C THR A 223 -22.79 -5.65 1.78
N PRO A 224 -22.97 -4.72 0.83
CA PRO A 224 -23.84 -3.61 1.13
C PRO A 224 -25.26 -4.19 1.30
N PRO A 225 -26.00 -3.86 2.38
CA PRO A 225 -27.42 -4.15 2.43
C PRO A 225 -28.15 -3.38 1.32
N GLU A 226 -29.29 -3.92 0.92
CA GLU A 226 -30.18 -3.54 -0.20
C GLU A 226 -30.26 -2.05 -0.56
#